data_AF-A0A4Y5ZTP2-F1
#
_entry.id   AF-A0A4Y5ZTP2-F1
#
_cell.length_a   1.000
_cell.length_b   1.000
_cell.length_c   1.000
_cell.angle_alpha   90.00
_cell.angle_beta   90.00
_cell.angle_gamma   90.00
#
_symmetry.space_group_name_H-M   'P 1'
#
loop_
_entity.id
_entity.type
_entity.pdbx_description
1 polymer ?
#
loop_
_entity_poly.entity_id
_entity_poly.type
_entity_poly.pdbx_seq_one_letter_code
_entity_poly.pdbx_strand_id
1 'polypeptide(L)'
;MVVSGAGAAAIACMNLLVALGMQKHNIVVCDSKGVIYKDREPNMAETKAAYAVEDDGKRTLEDVIEGADIFLGCSGPKVLTRRWCRRWRARQ
;
A
#
# COMPACT_ATOMS: atom_id res chain seq x y z
N MET A 1 -6.15 -4.24 -1.36
CA MET A 1 -5.66 -3.59 -0.11
C MET A 1 -4.68 -2.50 -0.47
N VAL A 2 -4.77 -1.36 0.21
CA VAL A 2 -3.81 -0.26 0.13
C VAL A 2 -3.10 -0.11 1.47
N VAL A 3 -1.79 0.03 1.45
CA VAL A 3 -0.98 0.15 2.66
C VAL A 3 -0.30 1.52 2.67
N SER A 4 -0.48 2.25 3.77
CA SER A 4 0.23 3.49 4.03
C SER A 4 1.37 3.22 5.00
N GLY A 5 2.60 3.21 4.48
CA GLY A 5 3.83 2.91 5.19
C GLY A 5 4.50 1.64 4.67
N ALA A 6 5.83 1.68 4.56
CA ALA A 6 6.66 0.56 4.14
C ALA A 6 7.79 0.27 5.15
N GLY A 7 7.49 0.49 6.44
CA GLY A 7 8.37 0.15 7.55
C GLY A 7 8.20 -1.30 8.01
N ALA A 8 9.02 -1.73 8.97
CA ALA A 8 9.05 -3.12 9.45
C ALA A 8 7.67 -3.65 9.88
N ALA A 9 6.87 -2.86 10.60
CA ALA A 9 5.54 -3.26 11.03
C ALA A 9 4.59 -3.52 9.84
N ALA A 10 4.58 -2.61 8.85
CA ALA A 10 3.77 -2.80 7.64
C ALA A 10 4.19 -4.06 6.88
N ILE A 11 5.50 -4.24 6.66
CA ILE A 11 6.03 -5.42 5.97
C ILE A 11 5.65 -6.71 6.72
N ALA A 12 5.77 -6.74 8.05
CA ALA A 12 5.40 -7.91 8.84
C ALA A 12 3.91 -8.24 8.74
N CYS A 13 3.04 -7.23 8.83
CA CYS A 13 1.60 -7.41 8.66
C CYS A 13 1.25 -7.90 7.26
N MET A 14 1.87 -7.35 6.21
CA MET A 14 1.66 -7.82 4.84
C MET A 14 2.16 -9.26 4.66
N ASN A 15 3.34 -9.60 5.18
CA ASN A 15 3.88 -10.96 5.12
C ASN A 15 2.94 -11.97 5.78
N LEU A 16 2.37 -11.63 6.94
CA LEU A 16 1.37 -12.46 7.60
C LEU A 16 0.13 -12.64 6.72
N LEU A 17 -0.42 -11.57 6.16
CA LEU A 17 -1.59 -11.64 5.28
C LEU A 17 -1.31 -12.50 4.03
N VAL A 18 -0.14 -12.35 3.43
CA VAL A 18 0.28 -13.15 2.27
C VAL A 18 0.42 -14.63 2.67
N ALA A 19 0.99 -14.93 3.84
CA ALA A 19 1.09 -16.30 4.36
C ALA A 19 -0.29 -16.93 4.63
N LEU A 20 -1.30 -16.11 4.96
CA LEU A 20 -2.69 -16.53 5.13
C LEU A 20 -3.47 -16.66 3.80
N GLY A 21 -2.83 -16.39 2.65
CA GLY A 21 -3.40 -16.57 1.32
C GLY A 21 -3.75 -15.27 0.57
N MET A 22 -3.44 -14.10 1.13
CA MET A 22 -3.59 -12.84 0.39
C MET A 22 -2.62 -12.81 -0.79
N GLN A 23 -3.16 -12.62 -2.00
CA GLN A 23 -2.35 -12.52 -3.20
C GLN A 23 -1.62 -11.16 -3.25
N LYS A 24 -0.31 -11.17 -3.54
CA LYS A 24 0.50 -9.94 -3.58
C LYS A 24 0.01 -8.91 -4.60
N HIS A 25 -0.57 -9.32 -5.72
CA HIS A 25 -1.13 -8.41 -6.72
C HIS A 25 -2.33 -7.59 -6.20
N ASN A 26 -2.95 -8.02 -5.10
CA ASN A 26 -4.02 -7.27 -4.43
C ASN A 26 -3.49 -6.24 -3.42
N ILE A 27 -2.17 -6.05 -3.33
CA ILE A 27 -1.52 -5.18 -2.34
C ILE A 27 -0.83 -4.05 -3.08
N VAL A 28 -1.20 -2.80 -2.74
CA VAL A 28 -0.50 -1.60 -3.21
C VAL A 28 0.05 -0.87 -2.00
N VAL A 29 1.36 -0.60 -2.00
CA VAL A 29 2.05 0.03 -0.86
C VAL A 29 2.47 1.44 -1.24
N CYS A 30 2.18 2.39 -0.35
CA CYS A 30 2.63 3.78 -0.44
C CYS A 30 3.59 4.08 0.72
N ASP A 31 4.75 4.65 0.44
CA ASP A 31 5.64 5.21 1.46
C ASP A 31 5.66 6.74 1.40
N SER A 32 6.64 7.38 2.04
CA SER A 32 6.76 8.85 2.04
C SER A 32 6.99 9.46 0.65
N LYS A 33 7.40 8.66 -0.34
CA LYS A 33 7.58 9.09 -1.73
C LYS A 33 6.38 8.72 -2.62
N GLY A 34 5.34 8.11 -2.05
CA GLY A 34 4.16 7.65 -2.78
C GLY A 34 4.19 6.15 -3.10
N VAL A 35 3.53 5.76 -4.18
CA VAL A 35 3.37 4.35 -4.58
C VAL A 35 4.75 3.69 -4.80
N ILE A 36 4.89 2.45 -4.34
CA ILE A 36 6.07 1.62 -4.58
C ILE A 36 5.82 0.78 -5.84
N TYR A 37 6.53 1.11 -6.91
CA TYR A 37 6.49 0.41 -8.19
C TYR A 37 7.90 -0.02 -8.62
N LYS A 38 7.98 -0.95 -9.56
CA LYS A 38 9.24 -1.45 -10.12
C LYS A 38 10.06 -0.31 -10.74
N ASP A 39 11.38 -0.37 -10.59
CA ASP A 39 12.32 0.62 -11.14
C ASP A 39 12.14 2.07 -10.64
N ARG A 40 11.32 2.29 -9.60
CA ARG A 40 11.11 3.63 -8.98
C ARG A 40 12.40 4.28 -8.50
N GLU A 41 13.31 3.50 -7.91
CA GLU A 41 14.61 3.99 -7.44
C GLU A 41 15.70 2.90 -7.52
N PRO A 42 16.97 3.26 -7.81
CA PRO A 42 18.03 2.30 -8.14
C PRO A 42 18.46 1.38 -6.99
N ASN A 43 18.15 1.74 -5.73
CA ASN A 43 18.56 0.99 -4.53
C ASN A 43 17.38 0.80 -3.56
N MET A 44 16.24 0.35 -4.08
CA MET A 44 15.09 0.05 -3.24
C MET A 44 15.40 -1.13 -2.31
N ALA A 45 15.13 -0.97 -1.01
CA ALA A 45 15.28 -2.05 -0.05
C ALA A 45 14.50 -3.31 -0.50
N GLU A 46 15.11 -4.49 -0.38
CA GLU A 46 14.53 -5.75 -0.86
C GLU A 46 13.12 -6.02 -0.29
N THR A 47 12.90 -5.67 0.97
CA THR A 47 11.59 -5.79 1.63
C THR A 47 10.51 -4.93 0.99
N LYS A 48 10.86 -3.76 0.45
CA LYS A 48 9.96 -2.91 -0.33
C LYS A 48 9.79 -3.44 -1.75
N ALA A 49 10.90 -3.84 -2.37
CA ALA A 49 10.91 -4.40 -3.72
C ALA A 49 10.01 -5.64 -3.83
N ALA A 50 9.93 -6.47 -2.78
CA ALA A 50 9.05 -7.63 -2.70
C ALA A 50 7.54 -7.33 -2.82
N TYR A 51 7.15 -6.07 -2.67
CA TYR A 51 5.79 -5.54 -2.79
C TYR A 51 5.66 -4.44 -3.85
N ALA A 52 6.69 -4.23 -4.67
CA ALA A 52 6.63 -3.27 -5.77
C ALA A 52 5.66 -3.74 -6.85
N VAL A 53 4.71 -2.88 -7.23
CA VAL A 53 3.77 -3.15 -8.33
C VAL A 53 4.36 -2.80 -9.69
N GLU A 54 3.76 -3.28 -10.77
CA GLU A 54 4.07 -2.76 -12.11
C GLU A 54 3.77 -1.26 -12.18
N ASP A 55 4.54 -0.52 -12.99
CA ASP A 55 4.26 0.90 -13.19
C ASP A 55 3.02 1.09 -14.07
N ASP A 56 1.97 1.64 -13.49
CA ASP A 56 0.71 1.99 -14.15
C ASP A 56 0.42 3.51 -14.13
N GLY A 57 1.44 4.32 -13.82
CA GLY A 57 1.32 5.78 -13.74
C GLY A 57 0.77 6.32 -12.43
N LYS A 58 0.31 5.48 -11.48
CA LYS A 58 -0.14 5.94 -10.16
C LYS A 58 1.04 6.34 -9.28
N ARG A 59 0.93 7.45 -8.57
CA ARG A 59 2.06 8.02 -7.79
C ARG A 59 1.69 8.30 -6.34
N THR A 60 0.44 8.61 -6.06
CA THR A 60 -0.02 9.07 -4.76
C THR A 60 -0.94 8.08 -4.08
N LEU A 61 -1.17 8.25 -2.78
CA LEU A 61 -2.13 7.44 -2.04
C LEU A 61 -3.56 7.68 -2.57
N GLU A 62 -3.86 8.91 -2.98
CA GLU A 62 -5.12 9.34 -3.58
C GLU A 62 -5.47 8.56 -4.85
N ASP A 63 -4.46 8.20 -5.65
CA ASP A 63 -4.60 7.47 -6.91
C ASP A 63 -5.00 6.00 -6.69
N VAL A 64 -4.63 5.43 -5.55
CA VAL A 64 -4.76 3.99 -5.28
C VAL A 64 -5.81 3.66 -4.23
N ILE A 65 -6.19 4.62 -3.38
CA ILE A 65 -7.10 4.36 -2.25
C ILE A 65 -8.57 4.18 -2.65
N GLU A 66 -8.94 4.60 -3.86
CA GLU A 66 -10.28 4.37 -4.39
C GLU A 66 -10.52 2.90 -4.72
N GLY A 67 -11.65 2.36 -4.23
CA GLY A 67 -12.00 0.96 -4.47
C GLY A 67 -11.20 -0.06 -3.66
N ALA A 68 -10.34 0.38 -2.74
CA ALA A 68 -9.66 -0.52 -1.82
C ALA A 68 -10.62 -1.02 -0.73
N ASP A 69 -10.70 -2.35 -0.55
CA ASP A 69 -11.51 -2.96 0.50
C ASP A 69 -10.82 -2.95 1.88
N ILE A 70 -9.48 -2.92 1.89
CA ILE A 70 -8.62 -2.97 3.08
C ILE A 70 -7.57 -1.85 3.02
N PHE A 71 -7.35 -1.12 4.12
CA PHE A 71 -6.43 0.01 4.28
C PHE A 71 -5.65 -0.27 5.55
N LEU A 72 -4.35 -0.45 5.39
CA LEU A 72 -3.44 -0.71 6.48
C LEU A 72 -2.61 0.54 6.73
N GLY A 73 -2.90 1.25 7.82
CA GLY A 73 -2.17 2.45 8.23
C GLY A 73 -1.04 2.12 9.20
N CYS A 74 0.21 2.16 8.74
CA CYS A 74 1.41 2.00 9.56
C CYS A 74 2.40 3.17 9.34
N SER A 75 1.86 4.34 8.97
CA SER A 75 2.57 5.60 8.75
C SER A 75 2.36 6.58 9.92
N GLY A 76 2.96 7.77 9.83
CA GLY A 76 2.69 8.86 10.78
C GLY A 76 1.20 9.27 10.86
N PRO A 77 0.81 10.06 11.87
CA PRO A 77 -0.59 10.47 12.09
C PRO A 77 -1.13 11.32 10.93
N LYS A 78 -2.47 11.36 10.79
CA LYS A 78 -3.24 12.20 9.83
C LYS A 78 -3.07 11.87 8.34
N VAL A 79 -2.52 10.71 7.99
CA VAL A 79 -2.36 10.32 6.57
C VAL A 79 -3.70 9.97 5.92
N LEU A 80 -4.62 9.31 6.64
CA LEU A 80 -5.97 9.06 6.14
C LEU A 80 -6.86 10.29 6.38
N THR A 81 -7.35 10.92 5.32
CA THR A 81 -8.28 12.06 5.44
C THR A 81 -9.74 11.60 5.49
N ARG A 82 -10.59 12.33 6.23
CA ARG A 82 -12.04 12.03 6.37
C ARG A 82 -12.77 11.94 5.02
N ARG A 83 -12.26 12.64 3.99
CA ARG A 83 -12.78 12.60 2.62
C ARG A 83 -12.66 11.21 2.01
N TRP A 84 -11.62 10.44 2.33
CA TRP A 84 -11.40 9.10 1.75
C TRP A 84 -12.22 8.01 2.43
N CYS A 85 -12.56 8.16 3.72
CA CYS A 85 -13.49 7.24 4.39
C CYS A 85 -14.85 7.12 3.69
N ARG A 86 -15.28 8.10 2.90
CA ARG A 86 -16.54 8.02 2.12
C ARG A 86 -16.40 7.24 0.81
N ARG A 87 -15.19 7.16 0.23
CA ARG A 87 -14.86 6.34 -0.96
C ARG A 87 -14.61 4.87 -0.58
N TRP A 88 -14.39 4.65 0.70
CA TRP A 88 -14.21 3.36 1.36
C TRP A 88 -15.58 2.77 1.75
N ARG A 89 -16.11 1.86 0.94
CA ARG A 89 -17.29 1.06 1.27
C ARG A 89 -16.89 -0.40 1.26
N ALA A 90 -16.92 -1.05 2.42
CA ALA A 90 -16.98 -2.51 2.45
C ALA A 90 -18.21 -2.92 1.65
N ARG A 91 -18.00 -3.57 0.50
CA ARG A 91 -19.08 -4.27 -0.18
C ARG A 91 -19.43 -5.46 0.72
N GLN A 92 -20.67 -5.47 1.23
CA GLN A 92 -21.22 -6.65 1.90
C GLN A 92 -21.48 -7.74 0.86
#